data_AF-A0A9C6WEC7-F1
#
_entry.id   AF-A0A9C6WEC7-F1
#
_cell.length_a   1.000
_cell.length_b   1.000
_cell.length_c   1.000
_cell.angle_alpha   90.00
_cell.angle_beta   90.00
_cell.angle_gamma   90.00
#
_symmetry.space_group_name_H-M   'P 1'
#
loop_
_entity.id
_entity.type
_entity.pdbx_description
1 polymer ?
#
loop_
_entity_poly.entity_id
_entity_poly.type
_entity_poly.pdbx_seq_one_letter_code
_entity_poly.pdbx_strand_id
1 'polypeptide(L)'
;MSSSSYTTKYDVFISFRGEDTRETFTVHLFNALANKTIRAYMDCLLQRGDEVWPALEKAIESSLISIVVFSEKYATLKWCLEELVKILQWREYHGQVVISVFYRTDPSDIRNQSGSFEKAFAKYERDFAE
;
A
#
# COMPACT_ATOMS: atom_id res chain seq x y z
N MET A 1 -22.93 4.15 24.21
CA MET A 1 -22.25 3.77 22.95
C MET A 1 -20.77 4.02 23.15
N SER A 2 -19.95 2.98 23.28
CA SER A 2 -18.49 3.17 23.45
C SER A 2 -17.91 3.68 22.14
N SER A 3 -17.43 4.92 22.15
CA SER A 3 -16.55 5.44 21.12
C SER A 3 -15.19 4.77 21.32
N SER A 4 -14.87 3.77 20.51
CA SER A 4 -13.48 3.31 20.36
C SER A 4 -12.69 4.50 19.82
N SER A 5 -11.90 5.17 20.67
CA SER A 5 -10.99 6.21 20.21
C SER A 5 -9.87 5.54 19.42
N TYR A 6 -9.97 5.57 18.09
CA TYR A 6 -8.86 5.22 17.22
C TYR A 6 -7.72 6.20 17.51
N THR A 7 -6.68 5.73 18.20
CA THR A 7 -5.52 6.55 18.54
C THR A 7 -4.63 6.64 17.32
N THR A 8 -4.71 7.76 16.60
CA THR A 8 -3.85 8.05 15.46
C THR A 8 -2.38 8.01 15.86
N LYS A 9 -1.67 6.99 15.38
CA LYS A 9 -0.24 6.80 15.66
C LYS A 9 0.64 7.40 14.56
N TYR A 10 0.16 7.35 13.32
CA TYR A 10 0.86 7.84 12.14
C TYR A 10 -0.02 8.84 11.39
N ASP A 11 0.63 9.79 10.73
CA ASP A 11 -0.07 10.75 9.88
C ASP A 11 -0.26 10.16 8.46
N VAL A 12 0.72 9.37 7.99
CA VAL A 12 0.72 8.76 6.66
C VAL A 12 1.14 7.29 6.74
N PHE A 13 0.40 6.39 6.09
CA PHE A 13 0.84 5.05 5.72
C PHE A 13 1.30 5.05 4.25
N ILE A 14 2.41 4.39 3.92
CA ILE A 14 2.93 4.30 2.54
C ILE A 14 2.97 2.83 2.11
N SER A 15 2.08 2.44 1.19
CA SER A 15 2.12 1.14 0.50
C SER A 15 2.84 1.29 -0.84
N PHE A 16 3.76 0.37 -1.13
CA PHE A 16 4.54 0.39 -2.35
C PHE A 16 5.17 -0.97 -2.64
N ARG A 17 5.62 -1.16 -3.88
CA ARG A 17 6.46 -2.31 -4.21
C ARG A 17 7.91 -2.05 -3.83
N GLY A 18 8.40 -2.77 -2.82
CA GLY A 18 9.79 -2.71 -2.35
C GLY A 18 10.82 -2.83 -3.47
N GLU A 19 10.66 -3.84 -4.33
CA GLU A 19 11.57 -4.10 -5.47
C GLU A 19 11.67 -2.95 -6.46
N ASP A 20 10.60 -2.16 -6.63
CA ASP A 20 10.54 -1.13 -7.69
C ASP A 20 11.02 0.23 -7.19
N THR A 21 10.65 0.59 -5.95
CA THR A 21 10.68 2.00 -5.51
C THR A 21 11.35 2.24 -4.17
N ARG A 22 11.76 1.20 -3.42
CA ARG A 22 12.31 1.37 -2.06
C ARG A 22 13.48 2.33 -2.01
N GLU A 23 14.52 2.03 -2.77
CA GLU A 23 15.79 2.76 -2.75
C GLU A 23 15.76 4.00 -3.66
N THR A 24 14.63 4.27 -4.32
CA THR A 24 14.47 5.39 -5.25
C THR A 24 13.36 6.32 -4.75
N PHE A 25 12.19 6.28 -5.37
CA PHE A 25 11.11 7.23 -5.11
C PHE A 25 10.61 7.18 -3.65
N THR A 26 10.42 5.99 -3.08
CA THR A 26 9.71 5.84 -1.81
C THR A 26 10.54 6.28 -0.61
N VAL A 27 11.85 6.00 -0.57
CA VAL A 27 12.73 6.53 0.49
C VAL A 27 12.81 8.06 0.44
N HIS A 28 12.84 8.66 -0.75
CA HIS A 28 12.81 10.12 -0.88
C HIS A 28 11.48 10.71 -0.42
N LEU A 29 10.35 10.09 -0.77
CA LEU A 29 9.03 10.48 -0.28
C LEU A 29 8.97 10.41 1.26
N PHE A 30 9.39 9.29 1.84
CA PHE A 30 9.43 9.09 3.29
C PHE A 30 10.27 10.15 3.99
N ASN A 31 11.49 10.40 3.50
CA ASN A 31 12.39 11.41 4.06
C ASN A 31 11.83 12.83 3.92
N ALA A 32 11.17 13.14 2.80
CA ALA A 32 10.54 14.44 2.59
C ALA A 32 9.38 14.70 3.58
N LEU A 33 8.56 13.67 3.86
CA LEU A 33 7.51 13.73 4.88
C LEU A 33 8.12 13.91 6.28
N ALA A 34 9.14 13.12 6.63
CA ALA A 34 9.83 13.22 7.91
C ALA A 34 10.47 14.60 8.13
N ASN A 35 11.09 15.19 7.09
CA ASN A 35 11.64 16.55 7.13
C ASN A 35 10.57 17.63 7.37
N LYS A 36 9.30 17.33 7.11
CA LYS A 36 8.15 18.19 7.42
C LYS A 36 7.46 17.79 8.73
N THR A 37 8.11 16.98 9.56
CA THR A 37 7.57 16.46 10.82
C THR A 37 6.29 15.63 10.68
N ILE A 38 6.03 15.10 9.48
CA ILE A 38 4.91 14.21 9.20
C ILE A 38 5.35 12.78 9.53
N ARG A 39 4.65 12.13 10.47
CA ARG A 39 4.98 10.78 10.94
C ARG A 39 4.47 9.76 9.92
N ALA A 40 5.35 9.32 9.04
CA ALA A 40 5.03 8.28 8.07
C ALA A 40 5.35 6.87 8.62
N TYR A 41 4.53 5.89 8.27
CA TYR A 41 4.84 4.46 8.34
C TYR A 41 5.12 3.98 6.92
N MET A 42 6.33 3.50 6.65
CA MET A 42 6.75 3.00 5.35
C MET A 42 6.78 1.48 5.40
N ASP A 43 5.98 0.83 4.55
CA ASP A 43 5.98 -0.61 4.51
C ASP A 43 7.28 -1.19 3.90
N CYS A 44 8.09 -1.85 4.71
CA CYS A 44 9.39 -2.37 4.28
C CYS A 44 9.34 -3.87 3.91
N LEU A 45 8.15 -4.44 3.62
CA LEU A 45 8.00 -5.87 3.31
C LEU A 45 8.68 -6.24 1.99
N LEU A 46 9.99 -6.49 2.06
CA LEU A 46 10.69 -7.24 1.03
C LEU A 46 10.51 -8.76 1.25
N GLN A 47 10.14 -9.22 2.46
CA GLN A 47 10.29 -10.66 2.77
C GLN A 47 9.70 -11.17 4.11
N ARG A 48 8.67 -10.55 4.71
CA ARG A 48 8.12 -11.06 5.98
C ARG A 48 6.69 -11.56 5.76
N GLY A 49 6.45 -12.84 6.08
CA GLY A 49 5.16 -13.51 5.92
C GLY A 49 4.10 -13.08 6.93
N ASP A 50 3.15 -13.97 7.23
CA ASP A 50 1.93 -13.74 8.02
C ASP A 50 2.16 -13.07 9.39
N GLU A 51 3.35 -13.28 9.99
CA GLU A 51 3.70 -12.74 11.31
C GLU A 51 3.71 -11.19 11.38
N VAL A 52 3.83 -10.50 10.24
CA VAL A 52 3.88 -9.02 10.19
C VAL A 52 2.54 -8.39 9.85
N TRP A 53 1.58 -9.19 9.36
CA TRP A 53 0.26 -8.71 8.94
C TRP A 53 -0.49 -7.95 10.05
N PRO A 54 -0.57 -8.44 11.30
CA PRO A 54 -1.30 -7.74 12.35
C PRO A 54 -0.73 -6.35 12.69
N ALA A 55 0.60 -6.20 12.59
CA ALA A 55 1.26 -4.92 12.83
C ALA A 55 0.96 -3.94 11.69
N LEU A 56 0.87 -4.45 10.45
CA LEU A 56 0.59 -3.66 9.27
C LEU A 56 -0.87 -3.19 9.22
N GLU A 57 -1.83 -4.08 9.49
CA GLU A 57 -3.23 -3.71 9.62
C GLU A 57 -3.38 -2.59 10.65
N LYS A 58 -2.77 -2.76 11.83
CA LYS A 58 -2.81 -1.74 12.87
C LYS A 58 -2.18 -0.42 12.41
N ALA A 59 -1.14 -0.45 11.59
CA ALA A 59 -0.52 0.76 11.04
C ALA A 59 -1.46 1.48 10.05
N ILE A 60 -2.15 0.74 9.17
CA ILE A 60 -3.18 1.29 8.27
C ILE A 60 -4.30 1.92 9.11
N GLU A 61 -4.81 1.19 10.09
CA GLU A 61 -5.91 1.63 10.95
C GLU A 61 -5.57 2.86 11.79
N SER A 62 -4.29 2.99 12.18
CA SER A 62 -3.78 4.09 12.99
C SER A 62 -3.25 5.27 12.17
N SER A 63 -3.51 5.29 10.85
CA SER A 63 -3.04 6.35 9.92
C SER A 63 -4.19 7.22 9.43
N LEU A 64 -3.94 8.52 9.24
CA LEU A 64 -4.93 9.48 8.69
C LEU A 64 -5.02 9.42 7.16
N ILE A 65 -3.87 9.21 6.53
CA ILE A 65 -3.71 9.20 5.07
C ILE A 65 -2.99 7.91 4.68
N SER A 66 -3.42 7.29 3.59
CA SER A 66 -2.67 6.21 2.93
C SER A 66 -2.20 6.68 1.56
N ILE A 67 -0.90 6.63 1.31
CA ILE A 67 -0.30 6.85 -0.01
C ILE A 67 -0.01 5.48 -0.62
N VAL A 68 -0.56 5.22 -1.80
CA VAL A 68 -0.32 3.99 -2.56
C VAL A 68 0.53 4.33 -3.77
N VAL A 69 1.76 3.84 -3.80
CA VAL A 69 2.69 4.01 -4.91
C VAL A 69 2.57 2.82 -5.86
N PHE A 70 1.73 2.98 -6.89
CA PHE A 70 1.59 2.01 -7.96
C PHE A 70 2.80 2.07 -8.88
N SER A 71 3.49 0.94 -9.01
CA SER A 71 4.62 0.73 -9.90
C SER A 71 4.40 -0.51 -10.75
N GLU A 72 5.28 -0.74 -11.74
CA GLU A 72 5.13 -1.79 -12.74
C GLU A 72 4.88 -3.18 -12.13
N LYS A 73 5.58 -3.54 -11.04
CA LYS A 73 5.47 -4.85 -10.39
C LYS A 73 4.62 -4.84 -9.13
N TYR A 74 3.84 -3.78 -8.87
CA TYR A 74 3.01 -3.66 -7.67
C TYR A 74 2.10 -4.87 -7.47
N ALA A 75 1.37 -5.25 -8.53
CA ALA A 75 0.44 -6.39 -8.47
C ALA A 75 1.12 -7.77 -8.50
N THR A 76 2.46 -7.88 -8.51
CA THR A 76 3.13 -9.20 -8.60
C THR A 76 3.32 -9.88 -7.24
N LEU A 77 3.18 -9.16 -6.12
CA LEU A 77 3.13 -9.75 -4.78
C LEU A 77 1.71 -9.64 -4.23
N LYS A 78 1.17 -10.79 -3.81
CA LYS A 78 -0.18 -10.92 -3.23
C LYS A 78 -0.35 -9.97 -2.05
N TRP A 79 0.69 -9.84 -1.22
CA TRP A 79 0.70 -8.90 -0.10
C TRP A 79 0.39 -7.46 -0.49
N CYS A 80 1.01 -6.91 -1.54
CA CYS A 80 0.70 -5.55 -1.98
C CYS A 80 -0.79 -5.37 -2.36
N LEU A 81 -1.42 -6.42 -2.92
CA LEU A 81 -2.84 -6.40 -3.25
C LEU A 81 -3.72 -6.52 -1.99
N GLU A 82 -3.35 -7.36 -1.03
CA GLU A 82 -4.07 -7.49 0.24
C GLU A 82 -3.99 -6.20 1.07
N GLU A 83 -2.82 -5.54 1.08
CA GLU A 83 -2.67 -4.21 1.69
C GLU A 83 -3.61 -3.19 1.06
N LEU A 84 -3.66 -3.16 -0.28
CA LEU A 84 -4.54 -2.26 -1.02
C LEU A 84 -6.01 -2.51 -0.67
N VAL A 85 -6.43 -3.77 -0.57
CA VAL A 85 -7.80 -4.12 -0.15
C VAL A 85 -8.08 -3.59 1.26
N LYS A 86 -7.17 -3.80 2.22
CA LYS A 86 -7.33 -3.30 3.60
C LYS A 86 -7.42 -1.78 3.66
N ILE A 87 -6.58 -1.07 2.90
CA ILE A 87 -6.61 0.41 2.80
C ILE A 87 -7.96 0.87 2.25
N LEU A 88 -8.46 0.25 1.19
CA LEU A 88 -9.74 0.62 0.57
C LEU A 88 -10.92 0.33 1.49
N GLN A 89 -10.91 -0.80 2.21
CA GLN A 89 -11.89 -1.10 3.25
C GLN A 89 -11.86 -0.05 4.35
N TRP A 90 -10.68 0.30 4.87
CA TRP A 90 -10.56 1.29 5.94
C TRP A 90 -11.02 2.68 5.50
N ARG A 91 -10.71 3.06 4.26
CA ARG A 91 -11.27 4.26 3.62
C ARG A 91 -12.79 4.25 3.60
N GLU A 92 -13.40 3.13 3.22
CA GLU A 92 -14.85 3.01 3.11
C GLU A 92 -15.54 3.13 4.49
N TYR A 93 -15.02 2.45 5.51
CA TYR A 93 -15.63 2.42 6.84
C TYR A 93 -15.30 3.65 7.71
N HIS A 94 -14.11 4.24 7.54
CA HIS A 94 -13.60 5.30 8.44
C HIS A 94 -13.27 6.62 7.74
N GLY A 95 -13.45 6.71 6.41
CA GLY A 95 -13.20 7.95 5.67
C GLY A 95 -11.72 8.33 5.53
N GLN A 96 -10.80 7.37 5.70
CA GLN A 96 -9.36 7.59 5.51
C GLN A 96 -9.07 8.16 4.10
N VAL A 97 -8.22 9.17 4.02
CA VAL A 97 -7.82 9.75 2.72
C VAL A 97 -6.83 8.81 2.05
N VAL A 98 -7.09 8.46 0.78
CA VAL A 98 -6.19 7.63 -0.02
C VAL A 98 -5.67 8.42 -1.21
N ILE A 99 -4.36 8.50 -1.34
CA ILE A 99 -3.65 9.20 -2.43
C ILE A 99 -2.94 8.16 -3.29
N SER A 100 -3.30 8.09 -4.56
CA SER A 100 -2.64 7.20 -5.53
C SER A 100 -1.51 7.94 -6.25
N VAL A 101 -0.31 7.35 -6.22
CA VAL A 101 0.86 7.81 -6.97
C VAL A 101 1.17 6.78 -8.06
N PHE A 102 1.27 7.24 -9.30
CA PHE A 102 1.52 6.41 -10.47
C PHE A 102 2.99 6.53 -10.88
N TYR A 103 3.83 5.64 -10.36
CA TYR A 103 5.27 5.65 -10.61
C TYR A 103 5.62 4.86 -11.87
N ARG A 104 5.90 5.58 -12.97
CA ARG A 104 6.25 5.00 -14.28
C ARG A 104 5.22 3.98 -14.79
N THR A 105 3.96 4.19 -14.45
CA THR A 105 2.82 3.38 -14.86
C THR A 105 1.71 4.29 -15.36
N ASP A 106 0.92 3.82 -16.33
CA ASP A 106 -0.29 4.55 -16.75
C ASP A 106 -1.41 4.25 -15.74
N PRO A 107 -2.11 5.27 -15.19
CA PRO A 107 -3.31 5.06 -14.41
C PRO A 107 -4.36 4.14 -15.07
N SER A 108 -4.44 4.13 -16.41
CA SER A 108 -5.34 3.24 -17.16
C SER A 108 -4.97 1.78 -17.00
N ASP A 109 -3.68 1.45 -16.92
CA ASP A 109 -3.23 0.06 -16.75
C ASP A 109 -3.67 -0.51 -15.41
N ILE A 110 -3.67 0.31 -14.36
CA ILE A 110 -4.14 -0.09 -13.04
C ILE A 110 -5.67 -0.21 -13.02
N ARG A 111 -6.36 0.79 -13.59
CA ARG A 111 -7.83 0.83 -13.62
C ARG A 111 -8.45 -0.31 -14.44
N ASN A 112 -7.82 -0.66 -15.56
CA ASN A 112 -8.32 -1.67 -16.49
C ASN A 112 -7.58 -3.01 -16.35
N GLN A 113 -6.67 -3.12 -15.37
CA GLN A 113 -5.82 -4.29 -15.14
C GLN A 113 -5.06 -4.75 -16.41
N SER A 114 -4.60 -3.80 -17.23
CA SER A 114 -3.83 -4.06 -18.45
C SER A 114 -2.31 -4.01 -18.22
N GLY A 115 -1.53 -4.34 -19.26
CA GLY A 115 -0.08 -4.16 -19.24
C GLY A 115 0.61 -5.10 -18.25
N SER A 116 1.37 -4.55 -17.30
CA SER A 116 2.05 -5.37 -16.29
C SER A 116 1.09 -6.01 -15.28
N PHE A 117 -0.06 -5.38 -15.02
CA PHE A 117 -1.08 -5.88 -14.10
C PHE A 117 -1.78 -7.11 -14.69
N GLU A 118 -2.10 -7.10 -15.98
CA GLU A 118 -2.68 -8.24 -16.71
C GLU A 118 -1.83 -9.50 -16.52
N LYS A 119 -0.52 -9.37 -16.73
CA LYS A 119 0.44 -10.48 -16.56
C LYS A 119 0.49 -11.00 -15.13
N ALA A 120 0.38 -10.10 -14.15
CA ALA A 120 0.37 -10.47 -12.75
C ALA A 120 -0.91 -11.25 -12.39
N PHE A 121 -2.09 -10.79 -12.82
CA PHE A 121 -3.36 -11.48 -12.58
C PHE A 121 -3.43 -12.82 -13.31
N ALA A 122 -3.01 -12.91 -14.58
CA ALA A 122 -2.94 -14.16 -15.32
C ALA A 122 -1.99 -15.19 -14.70
N LYS A 123 -0.98 -14.74 -13.93
CA LYS A 123 -0.16 -15.64 -13.11
C LYS A 123 -0.97 -16.17 -11.94
N TYR A 124 -1.64 -15.31 -11.17
CA TYR A 124 -2.46 -15.75 -10.04
C TYR A 124 -3.56 -16.72 -10.46
N GLU A 125 -4.25 -16.47 -11.57
CA GLU A 125 -5.28 -17.39 -12.08
C GLU A 125 -4.75 -18.80 -12.34
N ARG A 126 -3.50 -18.92 -12.83
CA ARG A 126 -2.84 -20.23 -13.00
C ARG A 126 -2.50 -20.84 -11.65
N ASP A 127 -1.91 -20.07 -10.75
CA ASP A 127 -1.52 -20.54 -9.41
C ASP A 127 -2.74 -20.97 -8.55
N PHE A 128 -3.95 -20.43 -8.82
CA PHE A 128 -5.21 -20.82 -8.16
C PHE A 128 -5.95 -21.99 -8.83
N ALA A 129 -5.61 -22.31 -10.08
CA ALA A 129 -6.22 -23.41 -10.81
C ALA A 129 -5.52 -24.76 -10.55
N GLU A 130 -4.35 -24.74 -9.92
CA GLU A 130 -3.61 -25.89 -9.42
C GLU A 130 -3.97 -26.22 -7.96
#